data_AF-A0A7C3QA41-F1
#
_entry.id   AF-A0A7C3QA41-F1
#
_cell.length_a   1.000
_cell.length_b   1.000
_cell.length_c   1.000
_cell.angle_alpha   90.00
_cell.angle_beta   90.00
_cell.angle_gamma   90.00
#
_symmetry.space_group_name_H-M   'P 1'
#
loop_
_entity.id
_entity.type
_entity.pdbx_description
1 polymer ?
#
loop_
_entity_poly.entity_id
_entity_poly.type
_entity_poly.pdbx_seq_one_letter_code
_entity_poly.pdbx_strand_id
1 'polypeptide(L)'
;MVNIVNRIKDFWFLFGRLFPFPIRPGLRRIGSPDKNAPVLITANFELTVRMVMETLKRDGVNAWLLVANTKGINVWCAAGGDHFSTDTVIAALKSSKIEKMVAHRRLILPQLCASGVNVHSLKKRSGWQGRFGPVDIKHLAAWLGSGRPNPPPEHRRVLFPLKDRLIMGTNLGFNNLLFAILPLLLVSWWLPGFWWKSTLLIFAGSILNCAFVFKLPGRPGLQKGLAAGVIAAAVFTVIAVLSLHLNTLALSGWLIWIIVICAYLGYDTPSWSPLWRTDMKELLLGEKSTEVSINPEKCIGCGLCRNVCPAGVFGRDLLSGKSLVLHMERCQACGACAENCPAAAIETNFEGGICSCPTCQILNKLKK
;
A
#
# COMPACT_ATOMS: atom_id res chain seq x y z
N MET A 1 20.76 13.95 -20.59
CA MET A 1 20.16 12.66 -21.02
C MET A 1 19.63 11.81 -19.86
N VAL A 2 20.40 11.52 -18.80
CA VAL A 2 19.95 10.68 -17.65
C VAL A 2 18.65 11.19 -16.99
N ASN A 3 18.46 12.51 -16.86
CA ASN A 3 17.25 13.08 -16.27
C ASN A 3 15.98 12.90 -17.14
N ILE A 4 16.08 12.84 -18.46
CA ILE A 4 14.92 12.68 -19.36
C ILE A 4 14.49 11.21 -19.36
N VAL A 5 15.44 10.28 -19.46
CA VAL A 5 15.17 8.84 -19.37
C VAL A 5 14.58 8.49 -18.01
N ASN A 6 15.10 9.07 -16.93
CA ASN A 6 14.53 8.89 -15.60
C ASN A 6 13.11 9.46 -15.48
N ARG A 7 12.81 10.63 -16.08
CA ARG A 7 11.44 11.17 -16.11
C ARG A 7 10.47 10.30 -16.91
N ILE A 8 10.90 9.75 -18.05
CA ILE A 8 10.09 8.82 -18.84
C ILE A 8 9.83 7.54 -18.05
N LYS A 9 10.86 7.01 -17.38
CA LYS A 9 10.72 5.88 -16.47
C LYS A 9 9.81 6.20 -15.29
N ASP A 10 9.92 7.38 -14.70
CA ASP A 10 9.06 7.81 -13.58
C ASP A 10 7.61 7.93 -14.01
N PHE A 11 7.37 8.44 -15.23
CA PHE A 11 6.06 8.41 -15.86
C PHE A 11 5.57 6.97 -16.06
N TRP A 12 6.40 6.08 -16.60
CA TRP A 12 6.05 4.66 -16.73
C TRP A 12 5.79 3.98 -15.38
N PHE A 13 6.59 4.26 -14.35
CA PHE A 13 6.37 3.78 -12.97
C PHE A 13 5.18 4.45 -12.28
N LEU A 14 4.62 5.51 -12.86
CA LEU A 14 3.34 6.09 -12.44
C LEU A 14 2.16 5.25 -12.92
N PHE A 15 2.31 4.41 -13.95
CA PHE A 15 1.22 3.61 -14.53
C PHE A 15 1.44 2.09 -14.37
N GLY A 16 2.68 1.63 -14.56
CA GLY A 16 3.08 0.23 -14.54
C GLY A 16 3.45 -0.32 -13.16
N ARG A 17 2.90 0.21 -12.05
CA ARG A 17 3.26 -0.24 -10.68
C ARG A 17 2.97 -1.70 -10.38
N LEU A 18 2.13 -2.33 -11.20
CA LEU A 18 1.83 -3.76 -11.14
C LEU A 18 3.03 -4.62 -11.55
N PHE A 19 3.91 -4.11 -12.41
CA PHE A 19 5.05 -4.87 -12.92
C PHE A 19 6.26 -4.77 -12.00
N PRO A 20 6.99 -5.87 -11.77
CA PRO A 20 8.21 -5.85 -11.00
C PRO A 20 9.32 -5.15 -11.80
N PHE A 21 9.92 -4.12 -11.20
CA PHE A 21 11.10 -3.43 -11.75
C PHE A 21 12.27 -3.56 -10.77
N PRO A 22 13.00 -4.70 -10.81
CA PRO A 22 14.07 -4.96 -9.86
C PRO A 22 15.33 -4.16 -10.17
N ILE A 23 15.89 -3.52 -9.14
CA ILE A 23 17.28 -3.07 -9.15
C ILE A 23 18.16 -4.11 -8.44
N ARG A 24 19.45 -4.14 -8.76
CA ARG A 24 20.42 -5.08 -8.17
C ARG A 24 20.43 -4.92 -6.63
N PRO A 25 20.15 -5.98 -5.85
CA PRO A 25 20.27 -5.96 -4.39
C PRO A 25 21.68 -5.60 -3.93
N GLY A 26 21.82 -5.26 -2.66
CA GLY A 26 23.10 -5.04 -1.99
C GLY A 26 23.21 -3.69 -1.30
N LEU A 27 24.41 -3.42 -0.80
CA LEU A 27 24.70 -2.23 -0.02
C LEU A 27 24.93 -1.01 -0.94
N ARG A 28 24.44 0.15 -0.52
CA ARG A 28 24.66 1.44 -1.15
C ARG A 28 25.13 2.44 -0.10
N ARG A 29 26.20 3.16 -0.41
CA ARG A 29 26.72 4.27 0.39
C ARG A 29 26.00 5.56 0.00
N ILE A 30 25.45 6.29 0.96
CA ILE A 30 24.83 7.60 0.75
C ILE A 30 25.66 8.65 1.48
N GLY A 31 26.21 9.61 0.73
CA GLY A 31 27.13 10.61 1.26
C GLY A 31 28.42 9.98 1.79
N SER A 32 28.86 10.45 2.95
CA SER A 32 30.05 9.97 3.66
C SER A 32 29.69 9.43 5.05
N PRO A 33 29.07 8.23 5.12
CA PRO A 33 28.71 7.62 6.38
C PRO A 33 29.95 7.15 7.14
N ASP A 34 30.00 7.49 8.43
CA ASP A 34 30.98 7.00 9.38
C ASP A 34 30.52 5.66 10.01
N LYS A 35 31.24 5.21 11.04
CA LYS A 35 30.90 3.98 11.78
C LYS A 35 29.62 4.09 12.62
N ASN A 36 29.13 5.30 12.88
CA ASN A 36 27.93 5.57 13.67
C ASN A 36 26.70 5.88 12.80
N ALA A 37 26.90 5.97 11.48
CA ALA A 37 25.87 6.31 10.53
C ALA A 37 24.71 5.30 10.54
N PRO A 38 23.46 5.78 10.36
CA PRO A 38 22.29 4.92 10.35
C PRO A 38 22.35 3.90 9.21
N VAL A 39 21.92 2.67 9.51
CA VAL A 39 21.71 1.61 8.54
C VAL A 39 20.21 1.51 8.25
N LEU A 40 19.85 1.71 7.00
CA LEU A 40 18.49 1.59 6.48
C LEU A 40 18.37 0.37 5.59
N ILE A 41 17.19 -0.22 5.51
CA ILE A 41 16.86 -1.24 4.52
C ILE A 41 15.62 -0.85 3.72
N THR A 42 15.58 -1.27 2.46
CA THR A 42 14.44 -1.07 1.57
C THR A 42 14.28 -2.26 0.62
N ALA A 43 13.13 -2.30 -0.07
CA ALA A 43 12.84 -3.24 -1.14
C ALA A 43 13.65 -2.91 -2.42
N ASN A 44 13.84 -3.88 -3.33
CA ASN A 44 14.58 -3.65 -4.57
C ASN A 44 13.74 -3.19 -5.76
N PHE A 45 12.62 -2.49 -5.52
CA PHE A 45 11.88 -1.82 -6.57
C PHE A 45 12.59 -0.52 -7.01
N GLU A 46 12.87 -0.35 -8.31
CA GLU A 46 13.68 0.75 -8.85
C GLU A 46 13.21 2.13 -8.36
N LEU A 47 11.90 2.41 -8.47
CA LEU A 47 11.33 3.69 -8.01
C LEU A 47 11.50 3.88 -6.51
N THR A 48 11.26 2.84 -5.69
CA THR A 48 11.43 2.93 -4.24
C THR A 48 12.88 3.24 -3.88
N VAL A 49 13.85 2.56 -4.48
CA VAL A 49 15.27 2.77 -4.20
C VAL A 49 15.70 4.18 -4.62
N ARG A 50 15.29 4.64 -5.81
CA ARG A 50 15.57 5.99 -6.29
C ARG A 50 15.01 7.06 -5.36
N MET A 51 13.73 6.96 -4.98
CA MET A 51 13.10 7.93 -4.06
C MET A 51 13.81 8.00 -2.71
N VAL A 52 14.20 6.85 -2.14
CA VAL A 52 14.94 6.82 -0.87
C VAL A 52 16.32 7.46 -1.03
N MET A 53 17.08 7.11 -2.07
CA MET A 53 18.40 7.67 -2.32
C MET A 53 18.36 9.18 -2.58
N GLU A 54 17.42 9.65 -3.39
CA GLU A 54 17.25 11.06 -3.71
C GLU A 54 16.85 11.86 -2.47
N THR A 55 15.93 11.34 -1.65
CA THR A 55 15.52 11.99 -0.40
C THR A 55 16.67 12.08 0.59
N LEU A 56 17.41 10.99 0.81
CA LEU A 56 18.56 10.99 1.73
C LEU A 56 19.65 11.98 1.28
N LYS A 57 19.91 12.08 -0.03
CA LYS A 57 20.86 13.06 -0.59
C LYS A 57 20.37 14.49 -0.41
N ARG A 58 19.10 14.75 -0.75
CA ARG A 58 18.46 16.08 -0.61
C ARG A 58 18.54 16.57 0.84
N ASP A 59 18.29 15.67 1.78
CA ASP A 59 18.25 15.98 3.22
C ASP A 59 19.64 15.90 3.89
N GLY A 60 20.72 15.64 3.12
CA GLY A 60 22.09 15.60 3.64
C GLY A 60 22.37 14.45 4.61
N VAL A 61 21.59 13.37 4.58
CA VAL A 61 21.72 12.24 5.52
C VAL A 61 22.81 11.28 5.05
N ASN A 62 23.91 11.22 5.80
CA ASN A 62 24.96 10.23 5.62
C ASN A 62 24.48 8.87 6.15
N ALA A 63 24.32 7.87 5.28
CA ALA A 63 23.71 6.59 5.66
C ALA A 63 24.20 5.40 4.83
N TRP A 64 24.02 4.21 5.39
CA TRP A 64 24.15 2.94 4.69
C TRP A 64 22.76 2.44 4.29
N LEU A 65 22.52 2.26 3.00
CA LEU A 65 21.24 1.75 2.47
C LEU A 65 21.40 0.32 1.96
N LEU A 66 20.73 -0.62 2.60
CA LEU A 66 20.60 -2.01 2.18
C LEU A 66 19.40 -2.16 1.26
N VAL A 67 19.64 -2.65 0.05
CA VAL A 67 18.58 -2.99 -0.90
C VAL A 67 18.36 -4.50 -0.84
N ALA A 68 17.24 -4.92 -0.26
CA ALA A 68 16.87 -6.32 -0.10
C ALA A 68 16.21 -6.88 -1.36
N ASN A 69 16.45 -8.16 -1.68
CA ASN A 69 15.83 -8.78 -2.85
C ASN A 69 14.35 -9.09 -2.59
N THR A 70 13.45 -8.25 -3.10
CA THR A 70 11.99 -8.39 -3.04
C THR A 70 11.39 -8.69 -4.40
N LYS A 71 12.19 -9.28 -5.32
CA LYS A 71 11.79 -9.58 -6.72
C LYS A 71 11.32 -8.35 -7.52
N GLY A 72 11.78 -7.15 -7.15
CA GLY A 72 11.36 -5.91 -7.79
C GLY A 72 9.96 -5.45 -7.39
N ILE A 73 9.46 -5.88 -6.23
CA ILE A 73 8.16 -5.45 -5.69
C ILE A 73 8.40 -4.40 -4.60
N ASN A 74 7.52 -3.40 -4.52
CA ASN A 74 7.58 -2.33 -3.53
C ASN A 74 7.45 -2.87 -2.08
N VAL A 75 7.81 -2.05 -1.08
CA VAL A 75 7.85 -2.44 0.34
C VAL A 75 6.53 -3.05 0.84
N TRP A 76 5.40 -2.38 0.59
CA TRP A 76 4.10 -2.77 1.15
C TRP A 76 3.59 -4.06 0.51
N CYS A 77 3.61 -4.13 -0.83
CA CYS A 77 3.20 -5.33 -1.55
C CYS A 77 4.12 -6.52 -1.26
N ALA A 78 5.44 -6.28 -1.15
CA ALA A 78 6.40 -7.34 -0.88
C ALA A 78 6.24 -7.90 0.55
N ALA A 79 6.01 -7.04 1.54
CA ALA A 79 5.74 -7.49 2.91
C ALA A 79 4.39 -8.21 3.04
N GLY A 80 3.41 -7.81 2.23
CA GLY A 80 2.11 -8.47 2.14
C GLY A 80 2.08 -9.73 1.27
N GLY A 81 3.14 -10.02 0.52
CA GLY A 81 3.27 -11.19 -0.36
C GLY A 81 4.48 -12.06 -0.02
N ASP A 82 4.96 -11.97 1.23
CA ASP A 82 6.10 -12.73 1.76
C ASP A 82 7.42 -12.63 0.96
N HIS A 83 7.58 -11.56 0.19
CA HIS A 83 8.83 -11.22 -0.51
C HIS A 83 9.71 -10.26 0.27
N PHE A 84 9.18 -9.64 1.33
CA PHE A 84 9.93 -8.81 2.26
C PHE A 84 9.65 -9.24 3.70
N SER A 85 10.31 -10.34 4.06
CA SER A 85 10.16 -11.04 5.33
C SER A 85 11.38 -10.88 6.24
N THR A 86 11.27 -11.32 7.49
CA THR A 86 12.41 -11.40 8.43
C THR A 86 13.60 -12.13 7.82
N ASP A 87 13.37 -13.22 7.08
CA ASP A 87 14.43 -14.00 6.41
C ASP A 87 15.14 -13.18 5.34
N THR A 88 14.36 -12.47 4.53
CA THR A 88 14.88 -11.60 3.46
C THR A 88 15.77 -10.49 4.05
N VAL A 89 15.35 -9.91 5.18
CA VAL A 89 16.14 -8.90 5.91
C VAL A 89 17.45 -9.50 6.45
N ILE A 90 17.40 -10.67 7.07
CA ILE A 90 18.60 -11.35 7.60
C ILE A 90 19.57 -11.72 6.47
N ALA A 91 19.06 -12.20 5.34
CA ALA A 91 19.87 -12.51 4.17
C ALA A 91 20.57 -11.26 3.61
N ALA A 92 19.87 -10.12 3.56
CA ALA A 92 20.45 -8.84 3.13
C ALA A 92 21.55 -8.35 4.11
N LEU A 93 21.34 -8.48 5.42
CA LEU A 93 22.33 -8.13 6.44
C LEU A 93 23.61 -8.98 6.32
N LYS A 94 23.47 -10.30 6.18
CA LYS A 94 24.60 -11.23 6.08
C LYS A 94 25.38 -11.06 4.77
N SER A 95 24.68 -11.00 3.65
CA SER A 95 25.32 -10.88 2.32
C SER A 95 26.05 -9.55 2.11
N SER A 96 25.57 -8.47 2.73
CA SER A 96 26.19 -7.15 2.60
C SER A 96 27.44 -6.94 3.45
N LYS A 97 27.70 -7.79 4.45
CA LYS A 97 28.79 -7.63 5.43
C LYS A 97 28.77 -6.25 6.13
N ILE A 98 27.58 -5.65 6.28
CA ILE A 98 27.41 -4.31 6.87
C ILE A 98 27.95 -4.21 8.31
N GLU A 99 27.99 -5.32 9.03
CA GLU A 99 28.57 -5.43 10.37
C GLU A 99 30.05 -5.01 10.45
N LYS A 100 30.79 -5.03 9.34
CA LYS A 100 32.18 -4.57 9.28
C LYS A 100 32.31 -3.05 9.06
N MET A 101 31.21 -2.41 8.66
CA MET A 101 31.19 -0.99 8.26
C MET A 101 30.70 -0.07 9.38
N VAL A 102 29.92 -0.60 10.34
CA VAL A 102 29.33 0.17 11.43
C VAL A 102 29.67 -0.43 12.80
N ALA A 103 29.76 0.41 13.83
CA ALA A 103 30.08 0.01 15.19
C ALA A 103 28.86 -0.49 15.99
N HIS A 104 27.68 -0.54 15.37
CA HIS A 104 26.41 -0.86 16.05
C HIS A 104 25.55 -1.84 15.26
N ARG A 105 24.62 -2.51 15.95
CA ARG A 105 23.64 -3.42 15.33
C ARG A 105 22.21 -2.86 15.39
N ARG A 106 22.00 -1.68 14.81
CA ARG A 106 20.70 -1.00 14.73
C ARG A 106 20.29 -0.88 13.26
N LEU A 107 19.07 -1.30 12.94
CA LEU A 107 18.52 -1.29 11.59
C LEU A 107 17.22 -0.50 11.55
N ILE A 108 17.11 0.43 10.61
CA ILE A 108 15.88 1.18 10.34
C ILE A 108 15.10 0.47 9.25
N LEU A 109 13.89 0.03 9.60
CA LEU A 109 12.93 -0.67 8.77
C LEU A 109 11.87 0.31 8.23
N PRO A 110 11.42 0.18 6.99
CA PRO A 110 10.24 0.89 6.51
C PRO A 110 9.00 0.54 7.34
N GLN A 111 8.15 1.51 7.67
CA GLN A 111 6.96 1.26 8.51
C GLN A 111 6.03 0.18 7.93
N LEU A 112 5.82 0.20 6.61
CA LEU A 112 4.85 -0.68 5.94
C LEU A 112 5.36 -2.11 5.74
N CYS A 113 6.58 -2.46 6.17
CA CYS A 113 7.04 -3.84 6.15
C CYS A 113 6.68 -4.64 7.42
N ALA A 114 6.07 -4.00 8.41
CA ALA A 114 5.77 -4.61 9.69
C ALA A 114 4.83 -5.85 9.60
N SER A 115 4.10 -6.01 8.50
CA SER A 115 3.27 -7.22 8.27
C SER A 115 4.08 -8.47 7.92
N GLY A 116 5.31 -8.33 7.41
CA GLY A 116 6.18 -9.45 7.05
C GLY A 116 7.49 -9.52 7.85
N VAL A 117 7.89 -8.42 8.49
CA VAL A 117 9.12 -8.34 9.29
C VAL A 117 8.80 -8.32 10.78
N ASN A 118 9.32 -9.31 11.49
CA ASN A 118 9.22 -9.46 12.93
C ASN A 118 10.52 -9.00 13.60
N VAL A 119 10.44 -7.89 14.33
CA VAL A 119 11.65 -7.29 14.94
C VAL A 119 12.26 -8.14 16.06
N HIS A 120 11.46 -8.97 16.73
CA HIS A 120 11.95 -9.85 17.81
C HIS A 120 12.69 -11.05 17.23
N SER A 121 12.10 -11.69 16.21
CA SER A 121 12.75 -12.76 15.46
C SER A 121 14.03 -12.27 14.79
N LEU A 122 14.01 -11.07 14.19
CA LEU A 122 15.20 -10.42 13.65
C LEU A 122 16.30 -10.28 14.69
N LYS A 123 15.99 -9.74 15.88
CA LYS A 123 16.95 -9.57 16.96
C LYS A 123 17.49 -10.91 17.45
N LYS A 124 16.63 -11.90 17.68
CA LYS A 124 17.00 -13.24 18.16
C LYS A 124 17.93 -13.96 17.18
N ARG A 125 17.68 -13.84 15.87
CA ARG A 125 18.37 -14.62 14.82
C ARG A 125 19.60 -13.93 14.21
N SER A 126 19.70 -12.61 14.31
CA SER A 126 20.81 -11.84 13.71
C SER A 126 21.58 -10.95 14.70
N GLY A 127 21.04 -10.72 15.90
CA GLY A 127 21.55 -9.73 16.84
C GLY A 127 21.29 -8.27 16.43
N TRP A 128 20.64 -8.02 15.29
CA TRP A 128 20.28 -6.67 14.85
C TRP A 128 18.96 -6.22 15.45
N GLN A 129 18.97 -5.03 16.06
CA GLN A 129 17.77 -4.40 16.58
C GLN A 129 17.09 -3.60 15.47
N GLY A 130 15.98 -4.14 14.95
CA GLY A 130 15.10 -3.45 14.02
C GLY A 130 14.25 -2.38 14.71
N ARG A 131 14.13 -1.21 14.09
CA ARG A 131 13.20 -0.14 14.48
C ARG A 131 12.45 0.34 13.26
N PHE A 132 11.13 0.49 13.37
CA PHE A 132 10.32 1.03 12.29
C PHE A 132 10.49 2.55 12.21
N GLY A 133 10.94 3.03 11.06
CA GLY A 133 11.00 4.45 10.71
C GLY A 133 9.64 4.99 10.29
N PRO A 134 9.58 6.24 9.81
CA PRO A 134 8.33 6.84 9.35
C PRO A 134 7.76 6.14 8.11
N VAL A 135 6.45 6.33 7.86
CA VAL A 135 5.77 5.84 6.64
C VAL A 135 6.35 6.50 5.40
N ASP A 136 6.51 7.82 5.43
CA ASP A 136 7.08 8.61 4.35
C ASP A 136 8.54 8.96 4.66
N ILE A 137 9.42 8.65 3.72
CA ILE A 137 10.86 8.85 3.83
C ILE A 137 11.22 10.33 4.06
N LYS A 138 10.38 11.28 3.64
CA LYS A 138 10.62 12.72 3.85
C LYS A 138 10.73 13.12 5.32
N HIS A 139 10.16 12.32 6.23
CA HIS A 139 10.20 12.60 7.67
C HIS A 139 11.39 11.93 8.38
N LEU A 140 12.21 11.17 7.66
CA LEU A 140 13.31 10.40 8.23
C LEU A 140 14.37 11.31 8.85
N ALA A 141 14.84 12.33 8.12
CA ALA A 141 15.89 13.23 8.59
C ALA A 141 15.47 13.96 9.88
N ALA A 142 14.24 14.50 9.90
CA ALA A 142 13.67 15.14 11.08
C ALA A 142 13.54 14.19 12.27
N TRP A 143 13.11 12.94 12.04
CA TRP A 143 13.04 11.94 13.11
C TRP A 143 14.42 11.57 13.65
N LEU A 144 15.42 11.34 12.78
CA LEU A 144 16.80 11.06 13.20
C LEU A 144 17.38 12.21 14.03
N GLY A 145 17.17 13.45 13.61
CA GLY A 145 17.61 14.64 14.36
C GLY A 145 16.93 14.82 15.71
N SER A 146 15.71 14.31 15.88
CA SER A 146 14.97 14.40 17.16
C SER A 146 15.50 13.49 18.27
N GLY A 147 16.31 12.47 17.93
CA GLY A 147 16.78 11.46 18.88
C GLY A 147 15.70 10.55 19.47
N ARG A 148 14.43 10.70 19.07
CA ARG A 148 13.30 9.93 19.61
C ARG A 148 13.38 8.46 19.18
N PRO A 149 13.02 7.51 20.07
CA PRO A 149 13.10 6.08 19.75
C PRO A 149 12.13 5.65 18.64
N ASN A 150 10.98 6.33 18.52
CA ASN A 150 9.95 6.07 17.52
C ASN A 150 9.55 7.36 16.81
N PRO A 151 9.14 7.30 15.53
CA PRO A 151 8.56 8.46 14.86
C PRO A 151 7.26 8.90 15.56
N PRO A 152 6.92 10.20 15.49
CA PRO A 152 5.64 10.70 15.99
C PRO A 152 4.42 9.95 15.42
N PRO A 153 3.28 9.88 16.13
CA PRO A 153 2.05 9.23 15.64
C PRO A 153 1.64 9.63 14.21
N GLU A 154 1.75 10.90 13.87
CA GLU A 154 1.42 11.47 12.57
C GLU A 154 2.31 10.94 11.44
N HIS A 155 3.58 10.63 11.71
CA HIS A 155 4.51 10.08 10.72
C HIS A 155 4.44 8.55 10.61
N ARG A 156 3.65 7.89 11.47
CA ARG A 156 3.42 6.44 11.46
C ARG A 156 2.10 6.04 10.78
N ARG A 157 1.23 7.02 10.52
CA ARG A 157 -0.09 6.81 9.93
C ARG A 157 -0.08 7.06 8.43
N VAL A 158 -0.87 6.28 7.69
CA VAL A 158 -1.13 6.52 6.26
C VAL A 158 -2.33 7.47 6.16
N LEU A 159 -2.12 8.64 5.54
CA LEU A 159 -3.16 9.68 5.41
C LEU A 159 -3.92 9.64 4.08
N PHE A 160 -3.30 9.09 3.03
CA PHE A 160 -3.84 9.00 1.66
C PHE A 160 -4.47 10.32 1.13
N PRO A 161 -3.70 11.42 1.06
CA PRO A 161 -4.16 12.72 0.59
C PRO A 161 -4.60 12.69 -0.88
N LEU A 162 -5.24 13.78 -1.34
CA LEU A 162 -5.78 13.89 -2.70
C LEU A 162 -4.73 13.59 -3.79
N LYS A 163 -3.49 14.08 -3.63
CA LYS A 163 -2.41 13.82 -4.58
C LYS A 163 -2.14 12.32 -4.76
N ASP A 164 -2.03 11.59 -3.65
CA ASP A 164 -1.77 10.14 -3.69
C ASP A 164 -2.97 9.41 -4.29
N ARG A 165 -4.19 9.86 -3.98
CA ARG A 165 -5.43 9.33 -4.56
C ARG A 165 -5.50 9.49 -6.07
N LEU A 166 -5.12 10.64 -6.61
CA LEU A 166 -5.08 10.86 -8.05
C LEU A 166 -4.04 9.97 -8.73
N ILE A 167 -2.85 9.83 -8.14
CA ILE A 167 -1.80 8.93 -8.65
C ILE A 167 -2.26 7.47 -8.63
N MET A 168 -2.98 7.04 -7.59
CA MET A 168 -3.52 5.68 -7.55
C MET A 168 -4.68 5.50 -8.52
N GLY A 169 -5.53 6.52 -8.72
CA GLY A 169 -6.61 6.49 -9.70
C GLY A 169 -6.10 6.36 -11.14
N THR A 170 -4.99 7.02 -11.48
CA THR A 170 -4.36 6.84 -12.80
C THR A 170 -3.76 5.44 -12.96
N ASN A 171 -3.17 4.88 -11.89
CA ASN A 171 -2.69 3.49 -11.91
C ASN A 171 -3.85 2.51 -12.07
N LEU A 172 -4.91 2.66 -11.28
CA LEU A 172 -6.13 1.86 -11.35
C LEU A 172 -6.68 1.85 -12.77
N GLY A 173 -6.83 3.03 -13.40
CA GLY A 173 -7.33 3.14 -14.78
C GLY A 173 -6.44 2.46 -15.81
N PHE A 174 -5.13 2.66 -15.74
CA PHE A 174 -4.19 2.00 -16.67
C PHE A 174 -4.20 0.48 -16.53
N ASN A 175 -4.20 -0.04 -15.30
CA ASN A 175 -4.14 -1.49 -15.08
C ASN A 175 -5.47 -2.16 -15.44
N ASN A 176 -6.61 -1.55 -15.13
CA ASN A 176 -7.90 -2.06 -15.58
C ASN A 176 -8.03 -2.03 -17.10
N LEU A 177 -7.49 -1.00 -17.76
CA LEU A 177 -7.46 -0.95 -19.22
C LEU A 177 -6.59 -2.07 -19.82
N LEU A 178 -5.45 -2.40 -19.22
CA LEU A 178 -4.59 -3.49 -19.69
C LEU A 178 -5.35 -4.82 -19.77
N PHE A 179 -6.20 -5.11 -18.79
CA PHE A 179 -7.02 -6.34 -18.80
C PHE A 179 -8.30 -6.21 -19.64
N ALA A 180 -8.86 -5.01 -19.75
CA ALA A 180 -10.11 -4.77 -20.48
C ALA A 180 -9.93 -4.49 -21.98
N ILE A 181 -8.74 -4.10 -22.47
CA ILE A 181 -8.59 -3.60 -23.84
C ILE A 181 -8.93 -4.65 -24.91
N LEU A 182 -8.49 -5.91 -24.72
CA LEU A 182 -8.79 -7.00 -25.66
C LEU A 182 -10.29 -7.29 -25.76
N PRO A 183 -11.02 -7.55 -24.65
CA PRO A 183 -12.47 -7.75 -24.74
C PRO A 183 -13.20 -6.51 -25.28
N LEU A 184 -12.75 -5.29 -24.95
CA LEU A 184 -13.32 -4.05 -25.50
C LEU A 184 -13.14 -3.94 -27.02
N LEU A 185 -11.96 -4.31 -27.55
CA LEU A 185 -11.70 -4.30 -28.99
C LEU A 185 -12.54 -5.35 -29.72
N LEU A 186 -12.70 -6.54 -29.13
CA LEU A 186 -13.58 -7.59 -29.67
C LEU A 186 -15.03 -7.10 -29.75
N VAL A 187 -15.58 -6.55 -28.67
CA VAL A 187 -16.95 -6.01 -28.66
C VAL A 187 -17.12 -4.85 -29.65
N SER A 188 -16.06 -4.08 -29.89
CA SER A 188 -16.09 -2.98 -30.85
C SER A 188 -16.29 -3.42 -32.31
N TRP A 189 -16.19 -4.72 -32.61
CA TRP A 189 -16.57 -5.27 -33.92
C TRP A 189 -18.06 -5.10 -34.20
N TRP A 190 -18.91 -5.24 -33.17
CA TRP A 190 -20.37 -5.06 -33.27
C TRP A 190 -20.82 -3.64 -32.91
N LEU A 191 -20.05 -2.93 -32.09
CA LEU A 191 -20.37 -1.59 -31.59
C LEU A 191 -19.24 -0.61 -31.91
N PRO A 192 -19.28 0.08 -33.07
CA PRO A 192 -18.23 1.00 -33.47
C PRO A 192 -17.94 2.08 -32.41
N GLY A 193 -16.67 2.19 -32.02
CA GLY A 193 -16.22 3.18 -31.05
C GLY A 193 -16.50 2.83 -29.58
N PHE A 194 -17.00 1.63 -29.29
CA PHE A 194 -17.20 1.18 -27.91
C PHE A 194 -15.90 1.14 -27.10
N TRP A 195 -14.79 0.73 -27.72
CA TRP A 195 -13.50 0.58 -27.05
C TRP A 195 -12.95 1.92 -26.53
N TRP A 196 -12.92 2.98 -27.34
CA TRP A 196 -12.33 4.25 -26.94
C TRP A 196 -13.22 5.00 -25.95
N LYS A 197 -14.55 4.93 -26.10
CA LYS A 197 -15.52 5.48 -25.14
C LYS A 197 -15.39 4.79 -23.78
N SER A 198 -15.31 3.46 -23.77
CA SER A 198 -15.09 2.68 -22.55
C SER A 198 -13.74 2.96 -21.91
N THR A 199 -12.70 3.18 -22.73
CA THR A 199 -11.37 3.57 -22.25
C THR A 199 -11.40 4.90 -21.49
N LEU A 200 -12.07 5.92 -22.06
CA LEU A 200 -12.26 7.21 -21.39
C LEU A 200 -13.04 7.07 -20.08
N LEU A 201 -14.11 6.27 -20.11
CA LEU A 201 -14.94 6.00 -18.94
C LEU A 201 -14.15 5.28 -17.83
N ILE A 202 -13.35 4.26 -18.17
CA ILE A 202 -12.51 3.54 -17.20
C ILE A 202 -11.50 4.49 -16.57
N PHE A 203 -10.82 5.31 -17.37
CA PHE A 203 -9.78 6.20 -16.87
C PHE A 203 -10.36 7.32 -16.00
N ALA A 204 -11.39 8.03 -16.49
CA ALA A 204 -12.08 9.09 -15.75
C ALA A 204 -12.75 8.52 -14.49
N GLY A 205 -13.45 7.40 -14.62
CA GLY A 205 -14.07 6.69 -13.52
C GLY A 205 -13.07 6.28 -12.44
N SER A 206 -11.88 5.82 -12.82
CA SER A 206 -10.84 5.43 -11.86
C SER A 206 -10.32 6.62 -11.06
N ILE A 207 -10.03 7.73 -11.74
CA ILE A 207 -9.59 8.97 -11.10
C ILE A 207 -10.67 9.51 -10.16
N LEU A 208 -11.93 9.57 -10.62
CA LEU A 208 -13.05 10.08 -9.83
C LEU A 208 -13.35 9.20 -8.63
N ASN A 209 -13.38 7.87 -8.78
CA ASN A 209 -13.58 6.94 -7.67
C ASN A 209 -12.51 7.14 -6.60
N CYS A 210 -11.22 7.20 -6.98
CA CYS A 210 -10.16 7.46 -6.01
C CYS A 210 -10.23 8.88 -5.41
N ALA A 211 -10.51 9.91 -6.21
CA ALA A 211 -10.59 11.30 -5.75
C ALA A 211 -11.73 11.54 -4.75
N PHE A 212 -12.85 10.83 -4.90
CA PHE A 212 -14.03 10.98 -4.05
C PHE A 212 -14.29 9.82 -3.10
N VAL A 213 -13.37 8.84 -3.01
CA VAL A 213 -13.54 7.62 -2.19
C VAL A 213 -13.96 7.87 -0.73
N PHE A 214 -13.53 8.97 -0.12
CA PHE A 214 -13.91 9.32 1.26
C PHE A 214 -15.26 10.05 1.38
N LYS A 215 -15.77 10.62 0.28
CA LYS A 215 -17.01 11.40 0.23
C LYS A 215 -18.18 10.62 -0.35
N LEU A 216 -17.90 9.55 -1.11
CA LEU A 216 -18.94 8.69 -1.68
C LEU A 216 -19.72 7.96 -0.58
N PRO A 217 -21.06 7.87 -0.69
CA PRO A 217 -21.88 7.18 0.28
C PRO A 217 -21.63 5.66 0.22
N GLY A 218 -21.91 4.98 1.34
CA GLY A 218 -21.72 3.54 1.48
C GLY A 218 -20.34 3.13 2.00
N ARG A 219 -20.14 1.83 2.16
CA ARG A 219 -18.89 1.24 2.66
C ARG A 219 -17.86 1.05 1.52
N PRO A 220 -16.54 1.06 1.83
CA PRO A 220 -15.49 0.84 0.82
C PRO A 220 -15.71 -0.43 -0.01
N GLY A 221 -15.40 -0.38 -1.31
CA GLY A 221 -15.63 -1.49 -2.23
C GLY A 221 -16.80 -1.24 -3.19
N LEU A 222 -17.61 -2.28 -3.42
CA LEU A 222 -18.67 -2.30 -4.43
C LEU A 222 -19.74 -1.23 -4.18
N GLN A 223 -20.13 -1.00 -2.93
CA GLN A 223 -21.18 -0.02 -2.60
C GLN A 223 -20.82 1.40 -3.05
N LYS A 224 -19.57 1.83 -2.81
CA LYS A 224 -19.08 3.13 -3.30
C LYS A 224 -18.97 3.18 -4.82
N GLY A 225 -18.58 2.07 -5.45
CA GLY A 225 -18.56 1.95 -6.91
C GLY A 225 -19.94 2.11 -7.53
N LEU A 226 -20.96 1.46 -6.95
CA LEU A 226 -22.36 1.59 -7.39
C LEU A 226 -22.88 3.01 -7.18
N ALA A 227 -22.61 3.62 -6.02
CA ALA A 227 -22.97 5.01 -5.76
C ALA A 227 -22.34 5.97 -6.78
N ALA A 228 -21.05 5.80 -7.07
CA ALA A 228 -20.36 6.57 -8.10
C ALA A 228 -20.97 6.33 -9.50
N GLY A 229 -21.35 5.08 -9.80
CA GLY A 229 -21.99 4.70 -11.05
C GLY A 229 -23.35 5.36 -11.25
N VAL A 230 -24.21 5.38 -10.23
CA VAL A 230 -25.51 6.06 -10.27
C VAL A 230 -25.35 7.56 -10.48
N ILE A 231 -24.41 8.20 -9.78
CA ILE A 231 -24.11 9.62 -9.96
C ILE A 231 -23.60 9.90 -11.38
N ALA A 232 -22.66 9.09 -11.87
CA ALA A 232 -22.11 9.24 -13.22
C ALA A 232 -23.17 9.00 -14.31
N ALA A 233 -24.05 8.02 -14.11
CA ALA A 233 -25.17 7.73 -15.02
C ALA A 233 -26.17 8.88 -15.07
N ALA A 234 -26.51 9.49 -13.92
CA ALA A 234 -27.38 10.66 -13.87
C ALA A 234 -26.79 11.86 -14.63
N VAL A 235 -25.50 12.15 -14.44
CA VAL A 235 -24.78 13.20 -15.19
C VAL A 235 -24.75 12.89 -16.69
N PHE A 236 -24.49 11.64 -17.06
CA PHE A 236 -24.48 11.22 -18.46
C PHE A 236 -25.86 11.36 -19.12
N THR A 237 -26.96 11.05 -18.43
CA THR A 237 -28.33 11.26 -18.94
C THR A 237 -28.57 12.73 -19.28
N VAL A 238 -28.18 13.66 -18.41
CA VAL A 238 -28.33 15.10 -18.67
C VAL A 238 -27.56 15.51 -19.93
N ILE A 239 -26.31 15.07 -20.06
CA ILE A 239 -25.48 15.35 -21.26
C ILE A 239 -26.09 14.71 -22.51
N ALA A 240 -26.60 13.48 -22.40
CA ALA A 240 -27.15 12.76 -23.54
C ALA A 240 -28.42 13.42 -24.09
N VAL A 241 -29.30 13.91 -23.20
CA VAL A 241 -30.52 14.64 -23.56
C VAL A 241 -30.19 15.99 -24.19
N LEU A 242 -29.22 16.73 -23.64
CA LEU A 242 -28.88 18.08 -24.10
C LEU A 242 -28.02 18.11 -25.37
N SER A 243 -27.13 17.14 -25.57
CA SER A 243 -26.08 17.24 -26.60
C SER A 243 -25.97 16.06 -27.57
N LEU A 244 -26.38 14.85 -27.19
CA LEU A 244 -26.01 13.63 -27.94
C LEU A 244 -27.17 12.96 -28.68
N HIS A 245 -28.42 13.38 -28.44
CA HIS A 245 -29.65 12.89 -29.10
C HIS A 245 -29.66 11.37 -29.35
N LEU A 246 -29.26 10.60 -28.33
CA LEU A 246 -29.18 9.14 -28.42
C LEU A 246 -30.57 8.52 -28.42
N ASN A 247 -30.73 7.40 -29.13
CA ASN A 247 -31.96 6.59 -29.03
C ASN A 247 -32.07 5.92 -27.65
N THR A 248 -33.28 5.49 -27.29
CA THR A 248 -33.57 4.94 -25.95
C THR A 248 -32.73 3.69 -25.64
N LEU A 249 -32.50 2.83 -26.64
CA LEU A 249 -31.73 1.59 -26.47
C LEU A 249 -30.23 1.86 -26.25
N ALA A 250 -29.65 2.81 -26.98
CA ALA A 250 -28.26 3.20 -26.78
C ALA A 250 -28.08 3.90 -25.44
N LEU A 251 -29.01 4.78 -25.05
CA LEU A 251 -28.99 5.45 -23.76
C LEU A 251 -29.04 4.42 -22.62
N SER A 252 -30.00 3.49 -22.63
CA SER A 252 -30.10 2.46 -21.58
C SER A 252 -28.86 1.57 -21.53
N GLY A 253 -28.30 1.19 -22.68
CA GLY A 253 -27.04 0.43 -22.75
C GLY A 253 -25.86 1.16 -22.11
N TRP A 254 -25.67 2.45 -22.41
CA TRP A 254 -24.61 3.25 -21.81
C TRP A 254 -24.80 3.47 -20.30
N LEU A 255 -26.03 3.67 -19.82
CA LEU A 255 -26.31 3.82 -18.39
C LEU A 255 -25.95 2.55 -17.61
N ILE A 256 -26.36 1.38 -18.12
CA ILE A 256 -25.99 0.08 -17.52
C ILE A 256 -24.47 -0.08 -17.53
N TRP A 257 -23.82 0.22 -18.65
CA TRP A 257 -22.37 0.09 -18.78
C TRP A 257 -21.59 1.00 -17.83
N ILE A 258 -22.04 2.25 -17.64
CA ILE A 258 -21.45 3.18 -16.67
C ILE A 258 -21.53 2.62 -15.26
N ILE A 259 -22.70 2.12 -14.86
CA ILE A 259 -22.89 1.55 -13.52
C ILE A 259 -22.00 0.32 -13.32
N VAL A 260 -21.94 -0.57 -14.31
CA VAL A 260 -21.09 -1.79 -14.26
C VAL A 260 -19.61 -1.42 -14.13
N ILE A 261 -19.11 -0.48 -14.94
CA ILE A 261 -17.71 -0.06 -14.88
C ILE A 261 -17.40 0.60 -13.54
N CYS A 262 -18.24 1.51 -13.05
CA CYS A 262 -18.01 2.14 -11.75
C CYS A 262 -18.09 1.14 -10.59
N ALA A 263 -18.99 0.17 -10.64
CA ALA A 263 -19.08 -0.92 -9.67
C ALA A 263 -17.78 -1.75 -9.63
N TYR A 264 -17.28 -2.14 -10.81
CA TYR A 264 -16.01 -2.86 -10.94
C TYR A 264 -14.80 -2.06 -10.43
N LEU A 265 -14.72 -0.78 -10.80
CA LEU A 265 -13.65 0.11 -10.32
C LEU A 265 -13.72 0.31 -8.80
N GLY A 266 -14.93 0.43 -8.23
CA GLY A 266 -15.11 0.50 -6.77
C GLY A 266 -14.66 -0.77 -6.06
N TYR A 267 -14.92 -1.94 -6.66
CA TYR A 267 -14.43 -3.23 -6.17
C TYR A 267 -12.90 -3.33 -6.17
N ASP A 268 -12.21 -2.84 -7.21
CA ASP A 268 -10.74 -2.94 -7.30
C ASP A 268 -9.99 -1.79 -6.61
N THR A 269 -10.61 -0.63 -6.39
CA THR A 269 -9.98 0.56 -5.75
C THR A 269 -9.21 0.22 -4.44
N PRO A 270 -9.73 -0.61 -3.52
CA PRO A 270 -9.03 -0.99 -2.29
C PRO A 270 -7.67 -1.69 -2.50
N SER A 271 -7.45 -2.33 -3.65
CA SER A 271 -6.16 -2.94 -4.02
C SER A 271 -5.01 -1.93 -4.12
N TRP A 272 -5.31 -0.65 -4.29
CA TRP A 272 -4.35 0.40 -4.66
C TRP A 272 -3.94 1.31 -3.50
N SER A 273 -4.37 1.00 -2.28
CA SER A 273 -4.07 1.78 -1.08
C SER A 273 -3.71 0.87 0.10
N PRO A 274 -2.74 1.25 0.96
CA PRO A 274 -2.51 0.57 2.23
C PRO A 274 -3.69 0.67 3.20
N LEU A 275 -4.56 1.66 2.99
CA LEU A 275 -5.88 1.72 3.60
C LEU A 275 -6.85 0.89 2.74
N TRP A 276 -7.74 0.14 3.37
CA TRP A 276 -8.75 -0.79 2.81
C TRP A 276 -8.25 -2.15 2.36
N ARG A 277 -7.34 -2.75 3.13
CA ARG A 277 -7.04 -4.18 3.00
C ARG A 277 -8.13 -4.94 3.76
N THR A 278 -9.12 -5.45 3.03
CA THR A 278 -10.29 -6.14 3.60
C THR A 278 -10.47 -7.52 2.96
N ASP A 279 -11.43 -8.30 3.43
CA ASP A 279 -11.86 -9.54 2.78
C ASP A 279 -12.90 -9.25 1.66
N MET A 280 -13.21 -10.26 0.84
CA MET A 280 -14.22 -10.10 -0.22
C MET A 280 -15.62 -9.80 0.34
N LYS A 281 -15.95 -10.30 1.53
CA LYS A 281 -17.28 -10.13 2.12
C LYS A 281 -17.53 -8.66 2.45
N GLU A 282 -16.56 -7.99 3.04
CA GLU A 282 -16.58 -6.55 3.32
C GLU A 282 -16.61 -5.74 2.03
N LEU A 283 -15.88 -6.16 0.99
CA LEU A 283 -15.91 -5.44 -0.30
C LEU A 283 -17.25 -5.51 -1.03
N LEU A 284 -17.93 -6.65 -0.95
CA LEU A 284 -19.18 -6.87 -1.68
C LEU A 284 -20.40 -6.42 -0.88
N LEU A 285 -20.49 -6.83 0.39
CA LEU A 285 -21.65 -6.60 1.26
C LEU A 285 -21.46 -5.40 2.17
N GLY A 286 -20.23 -4.88 2.29
CA GLY A 286 -19.89 -3.86 3.27
C GLY A 286 -19.73 -4.41 4.69
N GLU A 287 -20.05 -5.67 4.96
CA GLU A 287 -19.99 -6.22 6.32
C GLU A 287 -18.56 -6.48 6.76
N LYS A 288 -18.08 -5.69 7.73
CA LYS A 288 -16.77 -5.90 8.35
C LYS A 288 -16.81 -7.10 9.27
N SER A 289 -16.15 -8.18 8.86
CA SER A 289 -15.95 -9.42 9.61
C SER A 289 -14.68 -9.39 10.46
N THR A 290 -13.77 -8.44 10.18
CA THR A 290 -12.43 -8.42 10.77
C THR A 290 -12.50 -8.11 12.26
N GLU A 291 -11.87 -8.97 13.06
CA GLU A 291 -11.79 -8.84 14.52
C GLU A 291 -10.33 -8.85 14.99
N VAL A 292 -10.02 -7.97 15.94
CA VAL A 292 -8.74 -7.93 16.64
C VAL A 292 -9.03 -7.67 18.10
N SER A 293 -8.54 -8.52 18.98
CA SER A 293 -8.68 -8.39 20.43
C SER A 293 -7.30 -8.43 21.10
N ILE A 294 -7.24 -7.94 22.34
CA ILE A 294 -6.04 -7.98 23.16
C ILE A 294 -6.36 -8.78 24.42
N ASN A 295 -5.59 -9.84 24.66
CA ASN A 295 -5.61 -10.57 25.91
C ASN A 295 -4.89 -9.72 26.99
N PRO A 296 -5.62 -9.21 28.00
CA PRO A 296 -5.04 -8.31 28.99
C PRO A 296 -4.05 -9.04 29.91
N GLU A 297 -4.18 -10.34 30.15
CA GLU A 297 -3.27 -11.09 31.02
C GLU A 297 -1.88 -11.24 30.41
N LYS A 298 -1.83 -11.46 29.08
CA LYS A 298 -0.56 -11.52 28.33
C LYS A 298 0.02 -10.14 28.02
N CYS A 299 -0.80 -9.09 27.99
CA CYS A 299 -0.37 -7.77 27.54
C CYS A 299 0.61 -7.09 28.52
N ILE A 300 1.87 -6.94 28.08
CA ILE A 300 2.92 -6.24 28.84
C ILE A 300 2.95 -4.71 28.64
N GLY A 301 1.98 -4.12 27.94
CA GLY A 301 1.90 -2.66 27.77
C GLY A 301 3.00 -2.00 26.93
N CYS A 302 3.77 -2.75 26.11
CA CYS A 302 4.92 -2.23 25.36
C CYS A 302 4.58 -1.18 24.27
N GLY A 303 3.33 -1.12 23.82
CA GLY A 303 2.86 -0.15 22.82
C GLY A 303 3.30 -0.42 21.37
N LEU A 304 3.98 -1.54 21.08
CA LEU A 304 4.47 -1.83 19.73
C LEU A 304 3.34 -1.96 18.71
N CYS A 305 2.16 -2.48 19.11
CA CYS A 305 0.96 -2.54 18.26
C CYS A 305 0.52 -1.15 17.77
N ARG A 306 0.59 -0.12 18.63
CA ARG A 306 0.36 1.28 18.25
C ARG A 306 1.45 1.79 17.30
N ASN A 307 2.69 1.34 17.50
CA ASN A 307 3.81 1.78 16.68
C ASN A 307 3.81 1.17 15.28
N VAL A 308 3.33 -0.06 15.12
CA VAL A 308 3.30 -0.75 13.82
C VAL A 308 2.02 -0.52 13.04
N CYS A 309 0.93 -0.09 13.67
CA CYS A 309 -0.38 0.06 13.03
C CYS A 309 -0.47 1.36 12.20
N PRO A 310 -0.49 1.29 10.85
CA PRO A 310 -0.58 2.48 10.00
C PRO A 310 -1.97 3.13 10.01
N ALA A 311 -3.00 2.41 10.48
CA ALA A 311 -4.37 2.90 10.57
C ALA A 311 -4.72 3.51 11.94
N GLY A 312 -3.82 3.41 12.93
CA GLY A 312 -4.04 3.99 14.26
C GLY A 312 -5.17 3.35 15.07
N VAL A 313 -5.30 2.01 15.01
CA VAL A 313 -6.36 1.24 15.70
C VAL A 313 -6.18 1.20 17.22
N PHE A 314 -4.94 1.24 17.72
CA PHE A 314 -4.62 0.93 19.12
C PHE A 314 -4.42 2.16 20.01
N GLY A 315 -5.04 2.12 21.18
CA GLY A 315 -4.86 3.03 22.32
C GLY A 315 -3.97 2.44 23.42
N ARG A 316 -4.00 3.07 24.59
CA ARG A 316 -3.32 2.60 25.82
C ARG A 316 -4.22 3.02 26.96
N ASP A 317 -4.48 2.07 27.83
CA ASP A 317 -5.24 2.31 29.03
C ASP A 317 -4.33 3.03 30.02
N LEU A 318 -4.79 4.17 30.52
CA LEU A 318 -4.02 4.99 31.45
C LEU A 318 -3.95 4.35 32.84
N LEU A 319 -4.93 3.51 33.20
CA LEU A 319 -4.98 2.83 34.49
C LEU A 319 -4.10 1.58 34.50
N SER A 320 -4.37 0.63 33.61
CA SER A 320 -3.60 -0.63 33.57
C SER A 320 -2.27 -0.52 32.83
N GLY A 321 -2.04 0.56 32.07
CA GLY A 321 -0.89 0.70 31.17
C GLY A 321 -0.93 -0.21 29.95
N LYS A 322 -1.95 -1.07 29.81
CA LYS A 322 -2.11 -2.07 28.75
C LYS A 322 -2.57 -1.44 27.43
N SER A 323 -2.39 -2.17 26.34
CA SER A 323 -2.89 -1.73 25.03
C SER A 323 -4.38 -2.08 24.89
N LEU A 324 -5.13 -1.27 24.15
CA LEU A 324 -6.56 -1.47 23.88
C LEU A 324 -6.90 -1.13 22.43
N VAL A 325 -7.99 -1.67 21.93
CA VAL A 325 -8.50 -1.43 20.58
C VAL A 325 -9.49 -0.26 20.66
N LEU A 326 -9.16 0.87 19.99
CA LEU A 326 -10.01 2.08 19.98
C LEU A 326 -10.81 2.22 18.70
N HIS A 327 -10.17 1.97 17.56
CA HIS A 327 -10.72 2.30 16.25
C HIS A 327 -10.77 1.07 15.35
N MET A 328 -11.56 0.07 15.76
CA MET A 328 -11.65 -1.20 15.04
C MET A 328 -12.19 -1.03 13.61
N GLU A 329 -13.01 -0.01 13.38
CA GLU A 329 -13.52 0.38 12.06
C GLU A 329 -12.39 0.70 11.07
N ARG A 330 -11.21 1.11 11.57
CA ARG A 330 -10.03 1.42 10.76
C ARG A 330 -9.10 0.24 10.50
N CYS A 331 -9.33 -0.91 11.15
CA CYS A 331 -8.47 -2.08 10.95
C CYS A 331 -8.46 -2.52 9.48
N GLN A 332 -7.27 -2.90 9.00
CA GLN A 332 -6.97 -3.24 7.61
C GLN A 332 -6.49 -4.69 7.46
N ALA A 333 -6.82 -5.57 8.42
CA ALA A 333 -6.45 -6.98 8.41
C ALA A 333 -4.99 -7.30 7.99
N CYS A 334 -4.03 -6.42 8.33
CA CYS A 334 -2.65 -6.53 7.81
C CYS A 334 -1.76 -7.44 8.65
N GLY A 335 -2.17 -7.75 9.89
CA GLY A 335 -1.47 -8.64 10.81
C GLY A 335 -0.20 -8.06 11.46
N ALA A 336 0.25 -6.86 11.07
CA ALA A 336 1.50 -6.27 11.58
C ALA A 336 1.58 -6.20 13.12
N CYS A 337 0.44 -5.98 13.78
CA CYS A 337 0.36 -5.93 15.24
C CYS A 337 0.55 -7.31 15.89
N ALA A 338 -0.14 -8.34 15.39
CA ALA A 338 -0.01 -9.72 15.88
C ALA A 338 1.40 -10.24 15.61
N GLU A 339 1.91 -10.04 14.41
CA GLU A 339 3.27 -10.47 13.99
C GLU A 339 4.36 -9.91 14.91
N ASN A 340 4.21 -8.65 15.34
CA ASN A 340 5.22 -7.99 16.16
C ASN A 340 4.93 -8.04 17.67
N CYS A 341 3.89 -8.73 18.15
CA CYS A 341 3.59 -8.75 19.59
C CYS A 341 4.57 -9.67 20.35
N PRO A 342 5.43 -9.14 21.25
CA PRO A 342 6.40 -9.97 21.96
C PRO A 342 5.77 -10.96 22.94
N ALA A 343 4.59 -10.62 23.48
CA ALA A 343 3.88 -11.43 24.46
C ALA A 343 2.77 -12.30 23.84
N ALA A 344 2.66 -12.32 22.51
CA ALA A 344 1.58 -13.02 21.78
C ALA A 344 0.19 -12.73 22.39
N ALA A 345 -0.04 -11.46 22.73
CA ALA A 345 -1.25 -11.00 23.44
C ALA A 345 -2.35 -10.51 22.49
N ILE A 346 -2.17 -10.61 21.18
CA ILE A 346 -3.10 -10.11 20.17
C ILE A 346 -3.70 -11.30 19.43
N GLU A 347 -5.02 -11.38 19.41
CA GLU A 347 -5.78 -12.43 18.72
C GLU A 347 -6.51 -11.79 17.52
N THR A 348 -6.51 -12.50 16.39
CA THR A 348 -7.10 -12.06 15.13
C THR A 348 -7.85 -13.20 14.47
N ASN A 349 -8.94 -12.89 13.77
CA ASN A 349 -9.69 -13.88 12.97
C ASN A 349 -9.22 -13.95 11.49
N PHE A 350 -8.05 -13.39 11.19
CA PHE A 350 -7.41 -13.39 9.88
C PHE A 350 -5.90 -13.63 10.03
N GLU A 351 -5.28 -14.11 8.95
CA GLU A 351 -3.83 -14.32 8.89
C GLU A 351 -3.10 -13.07 8.40
N GLY A 352 -2.01 -12.71 9.08
CA GLY A 352 -1.06 -11.69 8.62
C GLY A 352 -0.25 -12.15 7.40
N GLY A 353 0.46 -11.22 6.75
CA GLY A 353 1.41 -11.59 5.69
C GLY A 353 0.80 -12.05 4.36
N ILE A 354 -0.52 -12.16 4.23
CA ILE A 354 -1.21 -12.53 2.98
C ILE A 354 -1.85 -11.31 2.33
N CYS A 355 -1.62 -11.12 1.03
CA CYS A 355 -2.26 -10.04 0.28
C CYS A 355 -3.73 -10.33 0.08
N SER A 356 -4.59 -9.54 0.74
CA SER A 356 -6.05 -9.68 0.65
C SER A 356 -6.68 -8.81 -0.44
N CYS A 357 -5.88 -8.18 -1.31
CA CYS A 357 -6.41 -7.48 -2.46
C CYS A 357 -7.25 -8.45 -3.31
N PRO A 358 -8.44 -8.08 -3.82
CA PRO A 358 -9.27 -8.91 -4.69
C PRO A 358 -8.51 -9.76 -5.70
N THR A 359 -7.69 -9.10 -6.52
CA THR A 359 -6.86 -9.72 -7.54
C THR A 359 -5.88 -10.73 -6.93
N CYS A 360 -5.26 -10.37 -5.82
CA CYS A 360 -4.30 -11.19 -5.09
C CYS A 360 -4.97 -12.41 -4.45
N GLN A 361 -6.18 -12.28 -3.91
CA GLN A 361 -6.93 -13.39 -3.33
C GLN A 361 -7.32 -14.41 -4.39
N ILE A 362 -7.75 -13.95 -5.56
CA ILE A 362 -8.04 -14.84 -6.70
C ILE A 362 -6.75 -15.56 -7.12
N LEU A 363 -5.66 -14.83 -7.34
CA LEU A 363 -4.37 -15.42 -7.72
C LEU A 363 -3.81 -16.38 -6.67
N ASN A 364 -3.96 -16.07 -5.38
CA ASN A 364 -3.49 -16.93 -4.29
C ASN A 364 -4.34 -18.19 -4.14
N LYS A 365 -5.65 -18.12 -4.41
CA LYS A 365 -6.52 -19.30 -4.48
C LYS A 365 -6.18 -20.20 -5.67
N LEU A 366 -5.81 -19.62 -6.81
CA LEU A 366 -5.40 -20.38 -8.01
C LEU A 366 -4.03 -21.08 -7.86
N LYS A 367 -3.23 -20.69 -6.86
CA LYS A 367 -1.91 -21.28 -6.57
C LYS A 367 -1.95 -22.40 -5.52
N LYS A 368 -3.05 -22.52 -4.77
CA LYS A 368 -3.32 -23.65 -3.87
C LYS A 368 -4.10 -24.70 -4.64
#